data_AF-A0A094C0V2-F1
#
_entry.id   AF-A0A094C0V2-F1
#
_cell.length_a   1.000
_cell.length_b   1.000
_cell.length_c   1.000
_cell.angle_alpha   90.00
_cell.angle_beta   90.00
_cell.angle_gamma   90.00
#
_symmetry.space_group_name_H-M   'P 1'
#
loop_
_entity.id
_entity.type
_entity.pdbx_description
1 polymer ?
#
loop_
_entity_poly.entity_id
_entity_poly.type
_entity_poly.pdbx_seq_one_letter_code
_entity_poly.pdbx_strand_id
1 'polypeptide(L)'
;AAETVKKAADSLAVYSAAKLEADEVLTVVGEERRKKDAGFNYIILRPGTLTDDAAKGKVTFGRTEGPGKVPRGDVAAAAAEVLGAEGANGWYDLLEGEGELKAEVQRVVKEGVDSVEGEDIEEMKGALERAIAREKEVKA
;
A
#
# COMPACT_ATOMS: atom_id res chain seq x y z
N ALA A 1 20.81 -3.77 -24.56
CA ALA A 1 20.57 -4.59 -23.36
C ALA A 1 20.78 -3.77 -22.08
N ALA A 2 22.00 -3.32 -21.78
CA ALA A 2 22.28 -2.54 -20.56
C ALA A 2 21.49 -1.23 -20.45
N GLU A 3 21.39 -0.47 -21.54
CA GLU A 3 20.64 0.79 -21.58
C GLU A 3 19.12 0.58 -21.37
N THR A 4 18.56 -0.50 -21.91
CA THR A 4 17.16 -0.89 -21.72
C THR A 4 16.85 -1.25 -20.27
N VAL A 5 17.76 -2.01 -19.64
CA VAL A 5 17.65 -2.38 -18.21
C VAL A 5 17.74 -1.14 -17.32
N LYS A 6 18.68 -0.24 -17.60
CA LYS A 6 18.81 1.04 -16.88
C LYS A 6 17.53 1.87 -16.97
N LYS A 7 16.99 2.06 -18.18
CA LYS A 7 15.76 2.84 -18.39
C LYS A 7 14.56 2.25 -17.64
N ALA A 8 14.43 0.93 -17.60
CA ALA A 8 13.39 0.26 -16.83
C ALA A 8 13.56 0.47 -15.32
N ALA A 9 14.80 0.38 -14.81
CA ALA A 9 15.10 0.65 -13.42
C ALA A 9 14.82 2.10 -13.03
N ASP A 10 15.23 3.06 -13.85
CA ASP A 10 14.97 4.49 -13.63
C ASP A 10 13.46 4.79 -13.63
N SER A 11 12.71 4.18 -14.55
CA SER A 11 11.24 4.32 -14.59
C SER A 11 10.57 3.72 -13.36
N LEU A 12 11.06 2.57 -12.87
CA LEU A 12 10.54 1.95 -11.67
C LEU A 12 10.87 2.79 -10.43
N ALA A 13 12.05 3.39 -10.37
CA ALA A 13 12.43 4.28 -9.27
C ALA A 13 11.50 5.51 -9.19
N VAL A 14 11.22 6.16 -10.33
CA VAL A 14 10.29 7.30 -10.39
C VAL A 14 8.88 6.87 -9.99
N TYR A 15 8.41 5.73 -10.50
CA TYR A 15 7.12 5.16 -10.15
C TYR A 15 7.02 4.87 -8.65
N SER A 16 8.00 4.17 -8.08
CA SER A 16 8.02 3.80 -6.66
C SER A 16 8.09 5.02 -5.76
N ALA A 17 8.87 6.05 -6.11
CA ALA A 17 8.92 7.30 -5.36
C ALA A 17 7.57 8.01 -5.36
N ALA A 18 6.91 8.13 -6.51
CA ALA A 18 5.59 8.75 -6.59
C ALA A 18 4.51 7.97 -5.83
N LYS A 19 4.58 6.64 -5.84
CA LYS A 19 3.67 5.76 -5.09
C LYS A 19 3.89 5.87 -3.60
N LEU A 20 5.15 5.86 -3.14
CA LEU A 20 5.50 6.05 -1.74
C LEU A 20 5.03 7.41 -1.24
N GLU A 21 5.30 8.50 -1.98
CA GLU A 21 4.80 9.84 -1.62
C GLU A 21 3.27 9.84 -1.48
N ALA A 22 2.53 9.22 -2.40
CA ALA A 22 1.07 9.12 -2.28
C ALA A 22 0.63 8.33 -1.05
N ASP A 23 1.34 7.24 -0.71
CA ASP A 23 1.05 6.43 0.47
C ASP A 23 1.34 7.21 1.76
N GLU A 24 2.44 7.96 1.83
CA GLU A 24 2.79 8.86 2.95
C GLU A 24 1.73 9.95 3.14
N VAL A 25 1.29 10.60 2.06
CA VAL A 25 0.23 11.63 2.13
C VAL A 25 -1.06 11.05 2.67
N LEU A 26 -1.51 9.91 2.15
CA LEU A 26 -2.74 9.26 2.62
C LEU A 26 -2.62 8.84 4.08
N THR A 27 -1.46 8.36 4.50
CA THR A 27 -1.18 7.97 5.89
C THR A 27 -1.29 9.17 6.83
N VAL A 28 -0.60 10.27 6.53
CA VAL A 28 -0.64 11.48 7.36
C VAL A 28 -2.07 12.02 7.46
N VAL A 29 -2.76 12.19 6.33
CA VAL A 29 -4.14 12.73 6.32
C VAL A 29 -5.11 11.76 6.98
N GLY A 30 -4.93 10.46 6.79
CA GLY A 30 -5.71 9.39 7.39
C GLY A 30 -5.59 9.39 8.91
N GLU A 31 -4.37 9.40 9.45
CA GLU A 31 -4.13 9.48 10.89
C GLU A 31 -4.65 10.79 11.50
N GLU A 32 -4.49 11.93 10.83
CA GLU A 32 -5.07 13.20 11.27
C GLU A 32 -6.60 13.17 11.30
N ARG A 33 -7.24 12.48 10.35
CA ARG A 33 -8.69 12.29 10.34
C ARG A 33 -9.12 11.40 11.51
N ARG A 34 -8.41 10.31 11.76
CA ARG A 34 -8.69 9.36 12.85
C ARG A 34 -8.64 9.99 14.24
N LYS A 35 -7.74 10.95 14.46
CA LYS A 35 -7.70 11.75 15.70
C LYS A 35 -8.99 12.53 15.97
N LYS A 36 -9.78 12.84 14.92
CA LYS A 36 -11.05 13.59 15.01
C LYS A 36 -12.28 12.68 14.93
N ASP A 37 -12.11 11.51 14.32
CA ASP A 37 -13.17 10.57 13.99
C ASP A 37 -12.61 9.14 14.13
N ALA A 38 -12.72 8.58 15.33
CA ALA A 38 -12.15 7.26 15.65
C ALA A 38 -12.77 6.11 14.84
N GLY A 39 -13.90 6.33 14.18
CA GLY A 39 -14.53 5.36 13.28
C GLY A 39 -14.05 5.44 11.82
N PHE A 40 -13.22 6.43 11.48
CA PHE A 40 -12.61 6.51 10.16
C PHE A 40 -11.47 5.50 10.04
N ASN A 41 -11.40 4.81 8.90
CA ASN A 41 -10.29 3.93 8.56
C ASN A 41 -9.79 4.27 7.15
N TYR A 42 -8.50 4.05 6.90
CA TYR A 42 -7.91 4.12 5.57
C TYR A 42 -7.14 2.84 5.28
N ILE A 43 -7.05 2.46 4.02
CA ILE A 43 -6.40 1.22 3.59
C ILE A 43 -5.47 1.53 2.44
N ILE A 44 -4.21 1.10 2.56
CA ILE A 44 -3.22 1.11 1.48
C ILE A 44 -2.92 -0.33 1.11
N LEU A 45 -3.48 -0.80 -0.01
CA LEU A 45 -3.19 -2.13 -0.54
C LEU A 45 -2.00 -2.07 -1.50
N ARG A 46 -0.92 -2.78 -1.16
CA ARG A 46 0.38 -2.75 -1.84
C ARG A 46 0.67 -4.10 -2.51
N PRO A 47 0.15 -4.33 -3.73
CA PRO A 47 0.42 -5.57 -4.44
C PRO A 47 1.86 -5.61 -4.98
N GLY A 48 2.39 -6.83 -5.11
CA GLY A 48 3.59 -7.09 -5.90
C GLY A 48 3.38 -6.88 -7.41
N THR A 49 4.25 -7.48 -8.21
CA THR A 49 4.18 -7.42 -9.67
C THR A 49 2.88 -8.06 -10.18
N LEU A 50 2.05 -7.28 -10.86
CA LEU A 50 0.78 -7.74 -11.38
C LEU A 50 0.96 -8.71 -12.56
N THR A 51 0.19 -9.80 -12.57
CA THR A 51 0.10 -10.72 -13.72
C THR A 51 -1.32 -10.83 -14.26
N ASP A 52 -1.44 -11.26 -15.52
CA ASP A 52 -2.71 -11.56 -16.20
C ASP A 52 -3.11 -13.04 -16.07
N ASP A 53 -2.51 -13.76 -15.13
CA ASP A 53 -2.88 -15.14 -14.83
C ASP A 53 -4.29 -15.18 -14.22
N ALA A 54 -4.91 -16.36 -14.28
CA ALA A 54 -6.17 -16.58 -13.56
C ALA A 54 -5.95 -16.43 -12.05
N ALA A 55 -6.95 -15.83 -11.36
CA ALA A 55 -6.98 -15.74 -9.91
C ALA A 55 -6.87 -17.13 -9.27
N LYS A 56 -6.05 -17.25 -8.23
CA LYS A 56 -5.78 -18.51 -7.54
C LYS A 56 -6.51 -18.60 -6.20
N GLY A 57 -6.97 -17.47 -5.66
CA GLY A 57 -7.57 -17.37 -4.32
C GLY A 57 -6.58 -17.67 -3.20
N LYS A 58 -5.27 -17.64 -3.49
CA LYS A 58 -4.22 -17.92 -2.53
C LYS A 58 -3.16 -16.84 -2.50
N VAL A 59 -2.87 -16.35 -1.32
CA VAL A 59 -2.08 -15.13 -1.10
C VAL A 59 -1.17 -15.26 0.11
N THR A 60 -0.18 -14.38 0.15
CA THR A 60 0.50 -13.93 1.36
C THR A 60 0.08 -12.48 1.56
N PHE A 61 -0.55 -12.16 2.69
CA PHE A 61 -1.17 -10.86 2.95
C PHE A 61 -0.69 -10.25 4.26
N GLY A 62 -0.65 -8.91 4.34
CA GLY A 62 -0.17 -8.17 5.50
C GLY A 62 1.29 -7.74 5.32
N ARG A 63 2.22 -8.29 6.11
CA ARG A 63 3.66 -8.02 5.94
C ARG A 63 4.31 -9.09 5.09
N THR A 64 4.99 -8.68 4.01
CA THR A 64 5.65 -9.61 3.09
C THR A 64 7.18 -9.47 3.14
N GLU A 65 7.92 -10.55 2.87
CA GLU A 65 9.38 -10.60 3.05
C GLU A 65 10.19 -10.13 1.82
N GLY A 66 9.54 -9.69 0.74
CA GLY A 66 10.27 -9.26 -0.45
C GLY A 66 9.43 -9.14 -1.72
N PRO A 67 10.08 -8.99 -2.89
CA PRO A 67 9.38 -8.87 -4.15
C PRO A 67 8.66 -10.17 -4.51
N GLY A 68 7.46 -10.05 -5.04
CA GLY A 68 6.68 -11.17 -5.54
C GLY A 68 5.70 -10.74 -6.61
N LYS A 69 4.94 -11.70 -7.12
CA LYS A 69 3.90 -11.49 -8.13
C LYS A 69 2.53 -11.72 -7.53
N VAL A 70 1.49 -11.18 -8.15
CA VAL A 70 0.10 -11.48 -7.80
C VAL A 70 -0.80 -11.33 -9.04
N PRO A 71 -1.73 -12.27 -9.31
CA PRO A 71 -2.72 -12.11 -10.37
C PRO A 71 -3.64 -10.92 -10.11
N ARG A 72 -3.97 -10.12 -11.13
CA ARG A 72 -4.90 -8.98 -11.00
C ARG A 72 -6.25 -9.36 -10.39
N GLY A 73 -6.73 -10.57 -10.69
CA GLY A 73 -7.97 -11.09 -10.12
C GLY A 73 -7.89 -11.31 -8.60
N ASP A 74 -6.76 -11.78 -8.08
CA ASP A 74 -6.54 -11.92 -6.64
C ASP A 74 -6.41 -10.55 -5.95
N VAL A 75 -5.82 -9.54 -6.63
CA VAL A 75 -5.79 -8.16 -6.12
C VAL A 75 -7.20 -7.58 -5.98
N ALA A 76 -8.05 -7.78 -6.99
CA ALA A 76 -9.44 -7.31 -6.94
C ALA A 76 -10.23 -8.00 -5.82
N ALA A 77 -10.04 -9.31 -5.64
CA ALA A 77 -10.66 -10.06 -4.56
C ALA A 77 -10.17 -9.59 -3.17
N ALA A 78 -8.87 -9.39 -3.00
CA ALA A 78 -8.29 -8.89 -1.76
C ALA A 78 -8.78 -7.48 -1.43
N ALA A 79 -8.87 -6.59 -2.42
CA ALA A 79 -9.42 -5.25 -2.24
C ALA A 79 -10.88 -5.26 -1.76
N ALA A 80 -11.71 -6.15 -2.31
CA ALA A 80 -13.10 -6.29 -1.88
C ALA A 80 -13.19 -6.87 -0.46
N GLU A 81 -12.41 -7.90 -0.14
CA GLU A 81 -12.44 -8.56 1.17
C GLU A 81 -11.94 -7.62 2.28
N VAL A 82 -10.80 -6.93 2.08
CA VAL A 82 -10.24 -6.02 3.09
C VAL A 82 -11.12 -4.79 3.32
N LEU A 83 -11.77 -4.27 2.27
CA LEU A 83 -12.71 -3.16 2.39
C LEU A 83 -13.94 -3.54 3.22
N GLY A 84 -14.36 -4.80 3.15
CA GLY A 84 -15.47 -5.35 3.93
C GLY A 84 -15.10 -5.84 5.33
N ALA A 85 -13.81 -5.88 5.66
CA ALA A 85 -13.34 -6.39 6.95
C ALA A 85 -13.42 -5.29 8.03
N GLU A 86 -14.27 -5.51 9.03
CA GLU A 86 -14.38 -4.60 10.17
C GLU A 86 -13.04 -4.50 10.91
N GLY A 87 -12.57 -3.27 11.14
CA GLY A 87 -11.28 -3.00 11.78
C GLY A 87 -10.08 -2.94 10.84
N ALA A 88 -10.24 -3.18 9.53
CA ALA A 88 -9.16 -2.98 8.58
C ALA A 88 -8.76 -1.50 8.51
N ASN A 89 -7.49 -1.21 8.79
CA ASN A 89 -6.88 0.11 8.78
C ASN A 89 -5.36 -0.04 8.63
N GLY A 90 -4.75 0.77 7.76
CA GLY A 90 -3.30 0.80 7.57
C GLY A 90 -2.84 0.20 6.24
N TRP A 91 -1.59 -0.28 6.22
CA TRP A 91 -0.91 -0.76 5.03
C TRP A 91 -0.91 -2.29 4.98
N TYR A 92 -1.29 -2.85 3.84
CA TYR A 92 -1.29 -4.29 3.60
C TYR A 92 -0.55 -4.63 2.32
N ASP A 93 0.53 -5.38 2.43
CA ASP A 93 1.22 -5.97 1.29
C ASP A 93 0.47 -7.21 0.82
N LEU A 94 0.54 -7.45 -0.49
CA LEU A 94 -0.17 -8.55 -1.13
C LEU A 94 0.69 -9.21 -2.20
N LEU A 95 0.95 -10.51 -2.01
CA LEU A 95 1.60 -11.37 -2.99
C LEU A 95 0.77 -12.63 -3.21
N GLU A 96 0.98 -13.30 -4.33
CA GLU A 96 0.59 -14.70 -4.48
C GLU A 96 1.30 -15.54 -3.39
N GLY A 97 0.56 -16.48 -2.81
CA GLY A 97 1.05 -17.32 -1.73
C GLY A 97 0.24 -18.60 -1.58
N GLU A 98 0.26 -19.18 -0.38
CA GLU A 98 -0.41 -20.46 -0.10
C GLU A 98 -1.65 -20.31 0.78
N GLY A 99 -1.79 -19.19 1.50
CA GLY A 99 -2.90 -18.93 2.41
C GLY A 99 -4.17 -18.60 1.64
N GLU A 100 -5.32 -19.12 2.08
CA GLU A 100 -6.60 -18.78 1.46
C GLU A 100 -6.91 -17.29 1.68
N LEU A 101 -7.27 -16.58 0.61
CA LEU A 101 -7.37 -15.12 0.59
C LEU A 101 -8.24 -14.57 1.72
N LYS A 102 -9.44 -15.11 1.91
CA LYS A 102 -10.34 -14.62 2.94
C LYS A 102 -9.80 -14.89 4.35
N ALA A 103 -9.28 -16.09 4.59
CA ALA A 103 -8.67 -16.45 5.87
C ALA A 103 -7.46 -15.55 6.20
N GLU A 104 -6.62 -15.23 5.21
CA GLU A 104 -5.46 -14.37 5.39
C GLU A 104 -5.85 -12.92 5.70
N VAL A 105 -6.84 -12.35 4.99
CA VAL A 105 -7.36 -11.01 5.31
C VAL A 105 -7.92 -10.96 6.73
N GLN A 106 -8.74 -11.95 7.11
CA GLN A 106 -9.29 -12.03 8.46
C GLN A 106 -8.22 -12.16 9.54
N ARG A 107 -7.18 -12.97 9.29
CA ARG A 107 -6.04 -13.15 10.20
C ARG A 107 -5.31 -11.82 10.41
N VAL A 108 -4.89 -11.17 9.33
CA VAL A 108 -4.13 -9.90 9.34
C VAL A 108 -4.90 -8.80 10.06
N VAL A 109 -6.19 -8.63 9.74
CA VAL A 109 -7.03 -7.61 10.38
C VAL A 109 -7.23 -7.90 11.87
N LYS A 110 -7.53 -9.16 12.23
CA LYS A 110 -7.69 -9.57 13.64
C LYS A 110 -6.41 -9.39 14.46
N GLU A 111 -5.26 -9.67 13.86
CA GLU A 111 -3.95 -9.54 14.51
C GLU A 111 -3.47 -8.07 14.56
N GLY A 112 -4.16 -7.15 13.88
CA GLY A 112 -3.78 -5.74 13.84
C GLY A 112 -2.47 -5.50 13.08
N VAL A 113 -2.15 -6.34 12.10
CA VAL A 113 -0.93 -6.22 11.31
C VAL A 113 -1.02 -4.98 10.44
N ASP A 114 -0.01 -4.12 10.54
CA ASP A 114 0.14 -2.94 9.69
C ASP A 114 1.58 -2.88 9.14
N SER A 115 1.72 -2.78 7.82
CA SER A 115 3.03 -2.68 7.16
C SER A 115 3.61 -1.26 7.18
N VAL A 116 2.93 -0.28 7.79
CA VAL A 116 3.50 1.04 8.09
C VAL A 116 4.45 0.99 9.30
N GLU A 117 4.43 -0.09 10.09
CA GLU A 117 5.30 -0.21 11.26
C GLU A 117 6.79 -0.08 10.87
N GLY A 118 7.48 0.86 11.50
CA GLY A 118 8.88 1.18 11.22
C GLY A 118 9.08 2.47 10.43
N GLU A 119 8.01 3.03 9.87
CA GLU A 119 8.02 4.34 9.23
C GLU A 119 7.95 5.49 10.25
N ASP A 120 8.53 6.66 9.91
CA ASP A 120 8.46 7.89 10.71
C ASP A 120 7.35 8.82 10.21
N ILE A 121 6.21 8.80 10.90
CA ILE A 121 5.03 9.62 10.53
C ILE A 121 5.31 11.13 10.61
N GLU A 122 6.20 11.58 11.51
CA GLU A 122 6.54 13.00 11.59
C GLU A 122 7.43 13.43 10.42
N GLU A 123 8.31 12.54 9.95
CA GLU A 123 9.06 12.76 8.72
C GLU A 123 8.13 12.85 7.49
N MET A 124 7.18 11.92 7.36
CA MET A 124 6.15 11.93 6.31
C MET A 124 5.36 13.25 6.32
N LYS A 125 4.95 13.70 7.51
CA LYS A 125 4.23 14.96 7.67
C LYS A 125 5.07 16.15 7.21
N GLY A 126 6.34 16.19 7.60
CA GLY A 126 7.28 17.21 7.14
C GLY A 126 7.45 17.21 5.61
N ALA A 127 7.46 16.03 4.98
CA ALA A 127 7.51 15.89 3.52
C ALA A 127 6.26 16.47 2.84
N LEU A 128 5.07 16.14 3.36
CA LEU A 128 3.80 16.67 2.87
C LEU A 128 3.73 18.20 3.00
N GLU A 129 4.14 18.77 4.14
CA GLU A 129 4.14 20.22 4.34
C GLU A 129 5.04 20.94 3.32
N ARG A 130 6.23 20.39 3.04
CA ARG A 130 7.13 20.90 2.00
C ARG A 130 6.51 20.80 0.60
N ALA A 131 5.86 19.69 0.28
CA ALA A 131 5.17 19.50 -1.01
C ALA A 131 4.03 20.51 -1.21
N ILE A 132 3.21 20.75 -0.17
CA ILE A 132 2.15 21.77 -0.19
C ILE A 132 2.72 23.17 -0.37
N ALA A 133 3.81 23.52 0.32
CA ALA A 133 4.46 24.82 0.20
C ALA A 133 4.97 25.07 -1.23
N ARG A 134 5.68 24.07 -1.81
CA ARG A 134 6.17 24.12 -3.19
C ARG A 134 5.04 24.32 -4.20
N GLU A 135 3.93 23.60 -4.04
CA GLU A 135 2.78 23.70 -4.95
C GLU A 135 2.12 25.08 -4.90
N LYS A 136 2.10 25.73 -3.73
CA LYS A 136 1.61 27.12 -3.58
C LYS A 136 2.52 28.12 -4.28
N GLU A 137 3.85 27.96 -4.16
CA GLU A 137 4.82 28.83 -4.84
C GLU A 137 4.75 28.73 -6.36
N VAL A 138 4.57 27.52 -6.91
CA VAL A 138 4.45 27.29 -8.37
C VAL A 138 3.17 27.91 -8.94
N LYS A 139 2.12 28.04 -8.13
CA LYS A 139 0.81 28.58 -8.52
C LYS A 139 0.65 30.08 -8.28
N ALA A 140 1.60 30.72 -7.59
CA ALA A 140 1.64 32.16 -7.34
C ALA A 140 2.31 32.91 -8.50
#